data_AF-A0A2V7ZCW1-F1
#
_entry.id   AF-A0A2V7ZCW1-F1
#
_cell.length_a   1.000
_cell.length_b   1.000
_cell.length_c   1.000
_cell.angle_alpha   90.00
_cell.angle_beta   90.00
_cell.angle_gamma   90.00
#
_symmetry.space_group_name_H-M   'P 1'
#
loop_
_entity.id
_entity.type
_entity.pdbx_description
1 polymer ?
#
loop_
_entity_poly.entity_id
_entity_poly.type
_entity_poly.pdbx_seq_one_letter_code
_entity_poly.pdbx_strand_id
1 'polypeptide(L)'
;MAPCSWCGQDTVVRWHQQWLRRCWTERSRQKQSGRPRTDAAIRALIDKMASVNPLWGAPRIHGDLRKLGIDVSERTVSRIVARFPRPPSQTWRTFLTNHIAAIVSMDFFTVPTLTGDVLFVLVLLAHRRR
;
A
#
# COMPACT_ATOMS: atom_id res chain seq x y z
N MET A 1 41.99 47.54 32.78
CA MET A 1 40.57 47.11 32.75
C MET A 1 40.02 47.45 31.38
N ALA A 2 40.05 46.50 30.43
CA ALA A 2 39.61 46.75 29.06
C ALA A 2 38.07 46.64 28.97
N PRO A 3 37.38 47.64 28.41
CA PRO A 3 35.94 47.57 28.22
C PRO A 3 35.63 46.59 27.07
N CYS A 4 34.71 45.65 27.30
CA CYS A 4 34.14 44.80 26.24
C CYS A 4 33.31 45.67 25.29
N SER A 5 33.96 46.36 24.37
CA SER A 5 33.39 46.64 23.05
C SER A 5 33.25 45.30 22.31
N TRP A 6 32.45 45.24 21.25
CA TRP A 6 32.14 44.03 20.45
C TRP A 6 30.90 43.22 20.87
N CYS A 7 29.74 43.88 20.84
CA CYS A 7 28.55 43.23 20.32
C CYS A 7 28.00 44.12 19.20
N GLY A 8 28.40 43.85 17.95
CA GLY A 8 27.86 44.57 16.79
C GLY A 8 26.35 44.36 16.71
N GLN A 9 25.59 45.34 16.20
CA GLN A 9 24.12 45.28 16.13
C GLN A 9 23.61 43.98 15.49
N ASP A 10 24.36 43.42 14.53
CA ASP A 10 24.09 42.13 13.89
C ASP A 10 24.04 40.95 14.86
N THR A 11 24.84 40.99 15.93
CA THR A 11 24.90 39.92 16.93
C THR A 11 23.64 39.90 17.79
N VAL A 12 23.14 41.07 18.18
CA VAL A 12 21.88 41.22 18.92
C VAL A 12 20.70 40.76 18.07
N VAL A 13 20.66 41.15 16.79
CA VAL A 13 19.61 40.72 15.86
C VAL A 13 19.64 39.21 15.65
N ARG A 14 20.83 38.61 15.49
CA ARG A 14 20.98 37.14 15.38
C ARG A 14 20.50 36.43 16.64
N TRP A 15 20.85 36.94 17.83
CA TRP A 15 20.39 36.37 19.10
C TRP A 15 18.88 36.43 19.24
N HIS A 16 18.27 37.56 18.88
CA HIS A 16 16.82 37.74 18.92
C HIS A 16 16.11 36.79 17.94
N GLN A 17 16.62 36.65 16.71
CA GLN A 17 16.08 35.70 15.73
C GLN A 17 16.21 34.25 16.21
N GLN A 18 17.33 33.89 16.84
CA GLN A 18 17.56 32.54 17.32
C GLN A 18 16.70 32.20 18.54
N TRP A 19 16.49 33.17 19.43
CA TRP A 19 15.55 33.07 20.54
C TRP A 19 14.11 32.89 20.04
N LEU A 20 13.66 33.74 19.12
CA LEU A 20 12.34 33.59 18.48
C LEU A 20 12.19 32.20 17.88
N ARG A 21 13.14 31.72 17.07
CA ARG A 21 13.09 30.38 16.48
C ARG A 21 12.94 29.29 17.53
N ARG A 22 13.65 29.37 18.66
CA ARG A 22 13.52 28.40 19.76
C ARG A 22 12.15 28.46 20.42
N CYS A 23 11.66 29.65 20.75
CA CYS A 23 10.32 29.83 21.30
C CYS A 23 9.23 29.30 20.37
N TRP A 24 9.33 29.55 19.06
CA TRP A 24 8.39 29.03 18.07
C TRP A 24 8.50 27.51 17.90
N THR A 25 9.71 26.96 17.98
CA THR A 25 9.93 25.50 17.91
C THR A 25 9.37 24.80 19.15
N GLU A 26 9.55 25.38 20.33
CA GLU A 26 9.01 24.86 21.60
C GLU A 26 7.49 24.98 21.65
N ARG A 27 6.94 26.12 21.20
CA ARG A 27 5.49 26.35 21.14
C ARG A 27 4.78 25.47 20.11
N SER A 28 5.45 25.15 19.00
CA SER A 28 4.95 24.17 18.02
C SER A 28 5.18 22.72 18.44
N ARG A 29 6.07 22.46 19.42
CA ARG A 29 6.46 21.11 19.83
C ARG A 29 5.41 20.36 20.66
N GLN A 30 4.32 20.97 21.16
CA GLN A 30 3.30 20.19 21.89
C GLN A 30 1.86 20.70 21.76
N LYS A 31 0.97 19.86 21.17
CA LYS A 31 -0.26 19.31 21.82
C LYS A 31 -1.19 18.47 20.93
N GLN A 32 -0.81 18.04 19.73
CA GLN A 32 -1.59 17.03 19.00
C GLN A 32 -0.82 15.71 18.90
N SER A 33 -1.08 14.80 19.84
CA SER A 33 -1.50 13.49 19.35
C SER A 33 -2.68 13.81 18.45
N GLY A 34 -2.59 13.55 17.15
CA GLY A 34 -3.60 13.94 16.17
C GLY A 34 -4.98 13.33 16.45
N ARG A 35 -5.79 13.13 15.41
CA ARG A 35 -7.11 12.48 15.52
C ARG A 35 -7.06 11.27 16.48
N PRO A 36 -7.96 11.16 17.48
CA PRO A 36 -7.97 10.05 18.41
C PRO A 36 -7.81 8.75 17.64
N ARG A 37 -6.81 7.97 18.05
CA ARG A 37 -6.54 6.67 17.45
C ARG A 37 -7.86 5.88 17.49
N THR A 38 -8.17 5.20 16.39
CA THR A 38 -9.22 4.16 16.37
C THR A 38 -9.10 3.33 17.64
N ASP A 39 -10.24 3.03 18.27
CA ASP A 39 -10.34 2.29 19.52
C ASP A 39 -9.36 1.11 19.53
N ALA A 40 -8.61 1.00 20.63
CA ALA A 40 -7.60 -0.03 20.80
C ALA A 40 -8.21 -1.43 20.64
N ALA A 41 -9.46 -1.63 21.08
CA ALA A 41 -10.17 -2.89 20.92
C ALA A 41 -10.40 -3.25 19.45
N ILE A 42 -10.89 -2.30 18.65
CA ILE A 42 -11.12 -2.47 17.21
C ILE A 42 -9.79 -2.74 16.48
N ARG A 43 -8.72 -2.04 16.85
CA ARG A 43 -7.40 -2.28 16.26
C ARG A 43 -6.88 -3.68 16.59
N ALA A 44 -6.99 -4.11 17.85
CA ALA A 44 -6.59 -5.46 18.26
C ALA A 44 -7.40 -6.55 17.53
N LEU A 45 -8.68 -6.31 17.28
CA LEU A 45 -9.52 -7.21 16.49
C LEU A 45 -9.04 -7.29 15.03
N ILE A 46 -8.79 -6.15 14.38
CA ILE A 46 -8.26 -6.11 13.01
C ILE A 46 -6.90 -6.82 12.95
N ASP A 47 -6.02 -6.58 13.92
CA ASP A 47 -4.70 -7.19 14.00
C ASP A 47 -4.81 -8.72 14.15
N LYS A 48 -5.75 -9.21 14.97
CA LYS A 48 -6.03 -10.65 15.12
C LYS A 48 -6.59 -11.25 13.82
N MET A 49 -7.53 -10.58 13.15
CA MET A 49 -8.11 -11.08 11.90
C MET A 49 -7.06 -11.14 10.78
N ALA A 50 -6.21 -10.12 10.67
CA ALA A 50 -5.15 -10.03 9.67
C ALA A 50 -4.03 -11.06 9.91
N SER A 51 -3.65 -11.31 11.17
CA SER A 51 -2.63 -12.31 11.51
C SER A 51 -3.10 -13.75 11.31
N VAL A 52 -4.36 -14.06 11.65
CA VAL A 52 -4.94 -15.39 11.44
C VAL A 52 -5.19 -15.66 9.95
N ASN A 53 -5.43 -14.60 9.14
CA ASN A 53 -5.77 -14.74 7.72
C ASN A 53 -4.89 -13.86 6.83
N PRO A 54 -3.64 -14.27 6.53
CA PRO A 54 -2.67 -13.44 5.79
C PRO A 54 -3.08 -13.09 4.35
N LEU A 55 -3.98 -13.88 3.76
CA LEU A 55 -4.48 -13.69 2.40
C LEU A 55 -5.65 -12.69 2.33
N TRP A 56 -6.21 -12.28 3.46
CA TRP A 56 -7.38 -11.41 3.48
C TRP A 56 -6.98 -9.95 3.27
N GLY A 57 -7.62 -9.31 2.29
CA GLY A 57 -7.50 -7.88 2.05
C GLY A 57 -8.40 -7.04 2.97
N ALA A 58 -8.12 -5.73 3.03
CA ALA A 58 -8.93 -4.77 3.76
C ALA A 58 -10.44 -4.78 3.43
N PRO A 59 -10.88 -4.96 2.16
CA PRO A 59 -12.31 -5.03 1.85
C PRO A 59 -13.02 -6.21 2.54
N ARG A 60 -12.32 -7.37 2.63
CA ARG A 60 -12.86 -8.59 3.24
C ARG A 60 -13.00 -8.42 4.75
N ILE A 61 -11.94 -7.94 5.40
CA ILE A 61 -11.93 -7.69 6.86
C ILE A 61 -12.98 -6.62 7.23
N HIS A 62 -13.08 -5.55 6.45
CA HIS A 62 -14.12 -4.53 6.63
C HIS A 62 -15.53 -5.11 6.53
N GLY A 63 -15.79 -5.96 5.53
CA GLY A 63 -17.07 -6.64 5.37
C GLY A 63 -17.44 -7.50 6.59
N ASP A 64 -16.47 -8.21 7.16
CA ASP A 64 -16.71 -9.03 8.36
C ASP A 64 -16.90 -8.19 9.62
N LEU A 65 -16.18 -7.09 9.79
CA LEU A 65 -16.45 -6.12 10.87
C LEU A 65 -17.86 -5.54 10.77
N ARG A 66 -18.31 -5.23 9.55
CA ARG A 66 -19.67 -4.73 9.31
C ARG A 66 -20.74 -5.76 9.68
N LYS A 67 -20.49 -7.05 9.44
CA LYS A 67 -21.39 -8.14 9.90
C LYS A 67 -21.47 -8.24 11.42
N LEU A 68 -20.39 -7.89 12.13
CA LEU A 68 -20.33 -7.83 13.60
C LEU A 68 -20.95 -6.54 14.18
N GLY A 69 -21.51 -5.66 13.34
CA GLY A 69 -22.10 -4.38 13.77
C GLY A 69 -21.07 -3.30 14.07
N ILE A 70 -19.81 -3.49 13.68
CA ILE A 70 -18.73 -2.53 13.92
C ILE A 70 -18.61 -1.61 12.70
N ASP A 71 -18.97 -0.34 12.86
CA ASP A 71 -18.85 0.67 11.80
C ASP A 71 -17.45 1.31 11.79
N VAL A 72 -16.61 0.89 10.85
CA VAL A 72 -15.24 1.40 10.68
C VAL A 72 -14.99 1.59 9.19
N SER A 73 -14.53 2.78 8.80
CA SER A 73 -14.17 3.01 7.39
C SER A 73 -13.14 1.99 6.87
N GLU A 74 -13.36 1.47 5.66
CA GLU A 74 -12.42 0.56 4.99
C GLU A 74 -11.01 1.16 4.87
N ARG A 75 -10.89 2.48 4.67
CA ARG A 75 -9.60 3.19 4.69
C ARG A 75 -8.83 2.98 5.99
N THR A 76 -9.53 2.97 7.14
CA THR A 76 -8.92 2.74 8.44
C THR A 76 -8.42 1.30 8.56
N VAL A 77 -9.23 0.34 8.11
CA VAL A 77 -8.83 -1.08 8.05
C VAL A 77 -7.61 -1.25 7.15
N SER A 78 -7.62 -0.66 5.95
CA SER A 78 -6.50 -0.71 5.00
C SER A 78 -5.20 -0.19 5.59
N ARG A 79 -5.24 0.96 6.29
CA ARG A 79 -4.06 1.53 6.96
C ARG A 79 -3.49 0.65 8.06
N ILE A 80 -4.33 -0.13 8.74
CA ILE A 80 -3.89 -1.08 9.78
C ILE A 80 -3.32 -2.33 9.11
N VAL A 81 -4.07 -2.94 8.18
CA VAL A 81 -3.67 -4.16 7.45
C VAL A 81 -2.38 -3.97 6.64
N ALA A 82 -2.13 -2.77 6.09
CA ALA A 82 -0.90 -2.46 5.35
C ALA A 82 0.39 -2.58 6.19
N ARG A 83 0.30 -2.61 7.52
CA ARG A 83 1.45 -2.80 8.41
C ARG A 83 1.86 -4.26 8.53
N PHE A 84 1.00 -5.19 8.13
CA PHE A 84 1.29 -6.60 8.22
C PHE A 84 2.13 -7.04 7.01
N PRO A 85 3.25 -7.74 7.24
CA PRO A 85 4.01 -8.32 6.15
C PRO A 85 3.12 -9.32 5.41
N ARG A 86 2.91 -9.09 4.12
CA ARG A 86 2.23 -10.06 3.28
C ARG A 86 3.22 -11.14 2.90
N PRO A 87 2.81 -12.43 2.90
CA PRO A 87 3.64 -13.46 2.31
C PRO A 87 3.95 -13.05 0.85
N PRO A 88 5.17 -13.34 0.36
CA PRO A 88 5.53 -13.01 -1.00
C PRO A 88 4.51 -13.64 -1.95
N SER A 89 4.08 -12.85 -2.94
CA SER A 89 3.23 -13.38 -4.00
C SER A 89 3.92 -14.57 -4.65
N GLN A 90 3.13 -15.55 -5.08
CA GLN A 90 3.64 -16.68 -5.84
C GLN A 90 4.54 -16.20 -6.98
N THR A 91 5.72 -16.81 -7.14
CA THR A 91 6.64 -16.40 -8.22
C THR A 91 6.03 -16.73 -9.58
N TRP A 92 6.41 -15.96 -10.60
CA TRP A 92 5.98 -16.21 -11.98
C TRP A 92 6.28 -17.65 -12.44
N ARG A 93 7.42 -18.21 -12.01
CA ARG A 93 7.77 -19.61 -12.28
C ARG A 93 6.75 -20.58 -11.68
N THR A 94 6.42 -20.44 -10.40
CA THR A 94 5.47 -21.34 -9.73
C THR A 94 4.05 -21.18 -10.29
N PHE A 95 3.65 -19.95 -10.63
CA PHE A 95 2.39 -19.70 -11.33
C PHE A 95 2.33 -20.43 -12.67
N LEU A 96 3.37 -20.28 -13.50
CA LEU A 96 3.48 -20.98 -14.78
C LEU A 96 3.48 -22.49 -14.58
N THR A 97 4.25 -23.04 -13.64
CA THR A 97 4.24 -24.48 -13.37
C THR A 97 2.84 -24.99 -12.99
N ASN A 98 2.10 -24.23 -12.19
CA ASN A 98 0.75 -24.59 -11.79
C ASN A 98 -0.27 -24.48 -12.93
N HIS A 99 -0.03 -23.65 -13.94
CA HIS A 99 -1.02 -23.33 -14.98
C HIS A 99 -0.64 -23.81 -16.38
N ILE A 100 0.59 -24.24 -16.62
CA ILE A 100 1.07 -24.69 -17.95
C ILE A 100 0.29 -25.89 -18.48
N ALA A 101 -0.21 -26.77 -17.60
CA ALA A 101 -1.06 -27.90 -17.99
C ALA A 101 -2.49 -27.48 -18.36
N ALA A 102 -2.91 -26.26 -17.99
CA ALA A 102 -4.21 -25.69 -18.29
C ALA A 102 -4.15 -24.62 -19.39
N ILE A 103 -2.95 -24.23 -19.84
CA ILE A 103 -2.77 -23.23 -20.90
C ILE A 103 -2.99 -23.90 -22.27
N VAL A 104 -3.81 -23.26 -23.09
CA VAL A 104 -4.04 -23.59 -24.50
C VAL A 104 -3.45 -22.46 -25.33
N SER A 105 -2.65 -22.80 -26.34
CA SER A 105 -2.21 -21.83 -27.35
C SER A 105 -3.27 -21.75 -28.45
N MET A 106 -3.69 -20.54 -28.77
CA MET A 106 -4.65 -20.20 -29.82
C MET A 106 -3.94 -19.34 -30.87
N ASP A 107 -4.06 -19.69 -32.15
CA ASP A 107 -3.49 -18.91 -33.25
C ASP A 107 -4.48 -18.78 -34.42
N PHE A 108 -4.40 -17.67 -35.16
CA PHE A 108 -5.25 -17.40 -36.33
C PHE A 108 -4.40 -17.28 -37.60
N PHE A 109 -4.75 -18.04 -38.64
CA PHE A 109 -4.17 -17.92 -39.96
C PHE A 109 -5.19 -17.42 -40.97
N THR A 110 -4.77 -16.56 -41.89
CA THR A 110 -5.58 -16.14 -43.03
C THR A 110 -5.13 -16.87 -44.27
N VAL A 111 -6.06 -17.56 -44.93
CA VAL A 111 -5.81 -18.23 -46.21
C VAL A 111 -6.54 -17.45 -47.30
N PRO A 112 -5.82 -16.76 -48.20
CA PRO A 112 -6.45 -16.15 -49.37
C PRO A 112 -6.82 -17.25 -50.36
N THR A 113 -8.07 -17.27 -50.79
CA THR A 113 -8.57 -18.18 -51.82
C THR A 113 -8.28 -17.64 -53.22
N LEU A 114 -8.24 -18.54 -54.22
CA LEU A 114 -8.04 -18.16 -55.62
C LEU A 114 -9.16 -17.27 -56.18
N THR A 115 -10.33 -17.22 -55.52
CA THR A 115 -11.48 -16.37 -55.84
C THR A 115 -11.44 -15.00 -55.17
N GLY A 116 -10.43 -14.72 -54.32
CA GLY A 116 -10.27 -13.43 -53.63
C GLY A 116 -10.90 -13.36 -52.24
N ASP A 117 -11.56 -14.42 -51.78
CA ASP A 117 -12.12 -14.49 -50.42
C ASP A 117 -11.03 -14.85 -49.39
N VAL A 118 -11.10 -14.28 -48.19
CA VAL A 118 -10.16 -14.57 -47.09
C VAL A 118 -10.83 -15.50 -46.07
N LEU A 119 -10.27 -16.68 -45.89
CA LEU A 119 -10.69 -17.62 -44.85
C LEU A 119 -9.84 -17.43 -43.59
N PHE A 120 -10.49 -17.35 -42.44
CA PHE A 120 -9.83 -17.31 -41.13
C PHE A 120 -9.84 -18.71 -40.51
N VAL A 121 -8.66 -19.25 -40.22
CA VAL A 121 -8.46 -20.56 -39.60
C VAL A 121 -7.97 -20.36 -38.18
N LEU A 122 -8.74 -20.83 -37.21
CA LEU A 122 -8.35 -20.86 -35.79
C LEU A 122 -7.71 -22.22 -35.47
N VAL A 123 -6.48 -22.19 -34.96
CA VAL A 123 -5.78 -23.38 -34.45
C VAL A 123 -5.77 -23.35 -32.93
N LEU A 124 -6.21 -24.44 -32.31
CA LEU A 124 -6.21 -24.65 -30.86
C LEU A 124 -5.23 -25.78 -30.52
N LEU A 125 -4.16 -25.45 -29.81
CA LEU A 125 -3.13 -26.39 -29.36
C LEU A 125 -3.19 -26.51 -27.84
N ALA A 126 -3.72 -27.63 -27.35
CA ALA A 126 -3.77 -27.93 -25.93
C ALA A 126 -2.48 -28.68 -25.50
N HIS A 127 -1.73 -28.11 -24.56
CA HIS A 127 -0.52 -28.74 -24.04
C HIS A 127 -0.86 -29.75 -22.93
N ARG A 128 -1.07 -31.01 -23.30
CA ARG A 128 -1.29 -32.10 -22.33
C ARG A 128 0.00 -32.91 -22.18
N ARG A 129 0.73 -32.74 -21.07
CA ARG A 129 1.81 -33.67 -20.70
C ARG A 129 1.20 -35.03 -20.33
N ARG A 130 1.74 -36.11 -20.91
CA ARG A 130 1.58 -37.48 -20.41
C ARG A 130 2.61 -37.75 -19.32
#